data_AF-A0A1B0Z7J4-F1
#
_entry.id   AF-A0A1B0Z7J4-F1
#
_cell.length_a   1.000
_cell.length_b   1.000
_cell.length_c   1.000
_cell.angle_alpha   90.00
_cell.angle_beta   90.00
_cell.angle_gamma   90.00
#
_symmetry.space_group_name_H-M   'P 1'
#
loop_
_entity.id
_entity.type
_entity.pdbx_description
1 polymer ?
#
loop_
_entity_poly.entity_id
_entity_poly.type
_entity_poly.pdbx_seq_one_letter_code
_entity_poly.pdbx_strand_id
1 'polypeptide(L)'
;YAIFGMSQFAYVKKEEGIDDMFNFETFANSMLCLFQITTSGGWNYLLAPILNSGPPDCDPETEHPGSSVKGNCGNPSVGIFFFV
;
A
#
# COMPACT_ATOMS: atom_id res chain seq x y z
N TYR A 1 -8.68 -3.34 -9.77
CA TYR A 1 -7.92 -3.54 -8.52
C TYR A 1 -6.43 -3.31 -8.68
N ALA A 2 -5.67 -4.05 -9.51
CA ALA A 2 -4.20 -3.87 -9.58
C ALA A 2 -3.75 -2.44 -9.94
N ILE A 3 -4.30 -1.87 -11.03
CA ILE A 3 -3.96 -0.52 -11.47
C ILE A 3 -4.33 0.55 -10.44
N PHE A 4 -5.50 0.39 -9.81
CA PHE A 4 -5.95 1.29 -8.75
C PHE A 4 -5.07 1.17 -7.49
N GLY A 5 -4.68 -0.06 -7.12
CA GLY A 5 -3.77 -0.30 -6.01
C GLY A 5 -2.43 0.38 -6.24
N MET A 6 -1.88 0.31 -7.46
CA MET A 6 -0.65 1.04 -7.78
C MET A 6 -0.80 2.56 -7.64
N SER A 7 -1.89 3.13 -8.16
CA SER A 7 -2.04 4.60 -8.14
C SER A 7 -2.29 5.16 -6.74
N GLN A 8 -2.76 4.34 -5.80
CA GLN A 8 -3.10 4.78 -4.44
C GLN A 8 -2.11 4.33 -3.38
N PHE A 9 -1.48 3.16 -3.53
CA PHE A 9 -0.72 2.50 -2.47
C PHE A 9 0.76 2.26 -2.80
N ALA A 10 1.24 2.67 -3.97
CA ALA A 10 2.64 2.45 -4.37
C ALA A 10 3.69 3.03 -3.40
N TYR A 11 3.37 4.13 -2.73
CA TYR A 11 4.30 4.82 -1.83
C TYR A 11 4.03 4.60 -0.35
N VAL A 12 3.05 3.75 -0.01
CA VAL A 12 2.73 3.46 1.38
C VAL A 12 3.95 2.86 2.08
N LYS A 13 4.18 3.26 3.33
CA LYS A 13 5.27 2.75 4.15
C LYS A 13 5.27 1.22 4.18
N LYS A 14 6.43 0.62 3.92
CA LYS A 14 6.64 -0.83 3.96
C LYS A 14 6.64 -1.32 5.41
N GLU A 15 5.51 -1.87 5.84
CA GLU A 15 5.33 -2.46 7.17
C GLU A 15 4.40 -3.67 7.09
N GLU A 16 4.51 -4.56 8.09
CA GLU A 16 3.75 -5.80 8.24
C GLU A 16 3.76 -6.70 6.99
N GLY A 17 2.74 -6.57 6.13
CA GLY A 17 2.58 -7.38 4.92
C GLY A 17 3.06 -6.71 3.64
N ILE A 18 3.43 -5.42 3.68
CA ILE A 18 4.02 -4.72 2.53
C ILE A 18 5.54 -4.81 2.63
N ASP A 19 6.14 -5.56 1.71
CA ASP A 19 7.59 -5.76 1.62
C ASP A 19 8.12 -5.50 0.19
N ASP A 20 9.37 -5.89 -0.11
CA ASP A 20 9.98 -5.65 -1.42
C ASP A 20 9.40 -6.51 -2.57
N MET A 21 8.66 -7.58 -2.25
CA MET A 21 8.04 -8.48 -3.22
C MET A 21 6.51 -8.33 -3.25
N PHE A 22 5.87 -8.22 -2.08
CA PHE A 22 4.44 -7.99 -1.89
C PHE A 22 4.17 -6.52 -1.64
N ASN A 23 4.09 -5.74 -2.72
CA ASN A 23 3.75 -4.32 -2.67
C ASN A 23 2.91 -3.91 -3.89
N PHE A 24 2.50 -2.64 -3.88
CA PHE A 24 1.75 -2.02 -4.97
C PHE A 24 2.62 -1.10 -5.84
N GLU A 25 3.96 -1.23 -5.83
CA GLU A 25 4.84 -0.36 -6.62
C GLU A 25 4.75 -0.64 -8.13
N THR A 26 4.50 -1.90 -8.50
CA THR A 26 4.42 -2.33 -9.90
C THR A 26 3.19 -3.17 -10.17
N PHE A 27 2.86 -3.34 -11.46
CA PHE A 27 1.67 -4.09 -11.87
C PHE A 27 1.75 -5.56 -11.47
N ALA A 28 2.94 -6.17 -11.65
CA ALA A 28 3.16 -7.57 -11.31
C ALA A 28 3.08 -7.79 -9.79
N ASN A 29 3.73 -6.94 -8.99
CA ASN A 29 3.67 -7.04 -7.52
C ASN A 29 2.23 -6.85 -7.01
N SER A 30 1.51 -5.87 -7.57
CA SER A 30 0.09 -5.66 -7.26
C SER A 30 -0.76 -6.89 -7.58
N MET A 31 -0.47 -7.59 -8.69
CA MET A 31 -1.18 -8.80 -9.07
C MET A 31 -0.88 -9.96 -8.10
N LEU A 32 0.34 -10.07 -7.60
CA LEU A 32 0.70 -11.06 -6.57
C LEU A 32 -0.06 -10.82 -5.26
N CYS A 33 -0.11 -9.57 -4.79
CA CYS A 33 -0.89 -9.20 -3.61
C CYS A 33 -2.38 -9.53 -3.80
N LEU A 34 -2.96 -9.21 -4.96
CA LEU A 34 -4.37 -9.51 -5.25
C LEU A 34 -4.66 -11.00 -5.36
N PHE A 35 -3.74 -11.77 -5.94
CA PHE A 35 -3.86 -13.23 -5.96
C PHE A 35 -3.93 -13.79 -4.54
N GLN A 36 -3.07 -13.29 -3.64
CA GLN A 36 -3.09 -13.68 -2.23
C GLN A 36 -4.42 -13.30 -1.55
N ILE A 37 -4.89 -12.06 -1.72
CA ILE A 37 -6.16 -11.58 -1.14
C ILE A 37 -7.36 -12.37 -1.67
N THR A 38 -7.32 -12.87 -2.91
CA THR A 38 -8.40 -13.69 -3.49
C THR A 38 -8.64 -14.99 -2.70
N THR A 39 -7.60 -15.51 -2.04
CA THR A 39 -7.71 -16.67 -1.14
C THR A 39 -8.08 -16.28 0.30
N SER A 40 -8.41 -15.00 0.53
CA SER A 40 -8.63 -14.38 1.85
C SER A 40 -7.42 -14.45 2.79
N GLY A 41 -6.23 -14.77 2.27
CA GLY A 41 -5.00 -14.84 3.05
C GLY A 41 -4.32 -13.49 3.17
N GLY A 42 -3.91 -13.10 4.38
CA GLY A 42 -2.98 -11.99 4.63
C GLY A 42 -3.43 -10.59 4.21
N TRP A 43 -4.71 -10.39 3.86
CA TRP A 43 -5.26 -9.07 3.53
C TRP A 43 -5.18 -8.08 4.70
N ASN A 44 -5.27 -8.58 5.94
CA ASN A 44 -5.16 -7.78 7.15
C ASN A 44 -3.78 -7.11 7.29
N TYR A 45 -2.71 -7.83 6.93
CA TYR A 45 -1.34 -7.31 6.98
C TYR A 45 -1.04 -6.32 5.87
N LEU A 46 -1.71 -6.45 4.72
CA LEU A 46 -1.62 -5.47 3.63
C LEU A 46 -2.42 -4.20 3.94
N LEU A 47 -3.55 -4.33 4.64
CA LEU A 47 -4.39 -3.19 5.03
C LEU A 47 -3.76 -2.34 6.14
N ALA A 48 -3.10 -2.97 7.13
CA ALA A 48 -2.52 -2.28 8.28
C ALA A 48 -1.70 -1.02 7.93
N PRO A 49 -0.67 -1.07 7.05
CA PRO A 49 0.10 0.12 6.68
C PRO A 49 -0.71 1.17 5.89
N ILE A 50 -1.78 0.76 5.20
CA ILE A 50 -2.64 1.68 4.43
C ILE A 50 -3.56 2.50 5.37
N LEU A 51 -3.80 2.02 6.59
CA LEU A 51 -4.56 2.75 7.62
C LEU A 51 -3.71 3.84 8.33
N ASN A 52 -2.39 3.86 8.12
CA ASN A 52 -1.52 4.87 8.71
C ASN A 52 -1.64 6.20 7.95
N SER A 53 -2.17 7.23 8.60
CA SER A 53 -2.51 8.52 7.96
C SER A 53 -1.73 9.72 8.49
N GLY A 54 -0.96 9.58 9.57
CA GLY A 54 -0.08 10.64 10.05
C GLY A 54 1.05 10.15 10.96
N PRO A 55 1.93 11.07 11.41
CA PRO A 55 3.02 10.77 12.34
C PRO A 55 2.49 10.30 13.70
N PRO A 56 3.16 9.36 14.40
CA PRO A 56 4.50 8.81 14.13
C PRO A 56 4.54 7.62 13.17
N ASP A 57 3.38 7.10 12.75
CA ASP A 57 3.29 5.84 12.02
C ASP A 57 3.68 5.98 10.54
N CYS A 58 3.41 7.13 9.93
CA CYS A 58 3.88 7.50 8.59
C CYS A 58 4.37 8.96 8.55
N ASP A 59 5.12 9.32 7.51
CA ASP A 59 5.68 10.64 7.29
C ASP A 59 5.14 11.24 5.97
N PRO A 60 4.40 12.37 6.03
CA PRO A 60 3.85 13.03 4.84
C PRO A 60 4.91 13.74 3.98
N GLU A 61 6.12 13.97 4.48
CA GLU A 61 7.18 14.70 3.77
C GLU A 61 8.28 13.78 3.24
N THR A 62 8.15 12.46 3.38
CA THR A 62 9.14 11.51 2.85
C THR A 62 9.34 11.72 1.35
N GLU A 63 10.59 11.95 0.95
CA GLU A 63 10.97 12.11 -0.45
C GLU A 63 11.27 10.75 -1.10
N HIS A 64 10.74 10.55 -2.31
CA HIS A 64 11.00 9.35 -3.12
C HIS A 64 11.91 9.73 -4.30
N PRO A 65 13.21 9.37 -4.28
CA PRO A 65 14.12 9.78 -5.35
C PRO A 65 13.67 9.23 -6.71
N GLY A 66 13.43 10.13 -7.67
CA GLY A 66 12.92 9.80 -9.00
C GLY A 66 11.40 9.93 -9.17
N SER A 67 10.67 10.32 -8.12
CA SER A 67 9.24 10.68 -8.20
C SER A 67 8.99 12.10 -7.69
N SER A 68 7.93 12.74 -8.19
CA SER A 68 7.45 14.04 -7.68
C SER A 68 6.47 13.88 -6.52
N VAL A 69 6.07 12.65 -6.19
CA VAL A 69 5.15 12.35 -5.08
C VAL A 69 5.90 12.42 -3.76
N LYS A 70 5.26 13.05 -2.77
CA LYS A 70 5.77 13.17 -1.40
C LYS A 70 4.90 12.39 -0.42
N GLY A 71 5.55 11.88 0.61
CA GLY A 71 4.92 11.18 1.71
C GLY A 71 4.79 9.68 1.50
N ASN A 72 4.62 8.96 2.60
CA ASN A 72 4.41 7.52 2.62
C ASN A 72 3.16 7.09 3.41
N CYS A 73 2.27 8.05 3.68
CA CYS A 73 1.01 7.82 4.37
C CYS A 73 -0.05 7.20 3.45
N GLY A 74 -0.82 6.27 3.99
CA GLY A 74 -2.00 5.71 3.35
C GLY A 74 -3.25 6.54 3.59
N ASN A 75 -4.35 6.12 2.95
CA ASN A 75 -5.67 6.71 3.14
C ASN A 75 -6.62 5.63 3.71
N PRO A 76 -7.03 5.73 4.99
CA PRO A 76 -7.84 4.71 5.64
C PRO A 76 -9.17 4.45 4.93
N SER A 77 -9.85 5.50 4.46
CA SER A 77 -11.12 5.36 3.77
C SER A 77 -10.97 4.60 2.46
N VAL A 78 -9.99 4.99 1.63
CA VAL A 78 -9.73 4.32 0.34
C VAL A 78 -9.22 2.89 0.54
N GLY A 79 -8.39 2.66 1.57
CA GLY A 79 -7.92 1.33 1.95
C GLY A 79 -9.06 0.39 2.30
N ILE A 80 -9.97 0.81 3.19
CA ILE A 80 -11.12 -0.01 3.58
C ILE A 80 -11.99 -0.37 2.35
N PHE A 81 -12.31 0.59 1.48
CA PHE A 81 -13.09 0.34 0.26
C PHE A 81 -12.37 -0.53 -0.78
N PHE A 82 -11.04 -0.63 -0.71
CA PHE A 82 -10.28 -1.47 -1.64
C PHE A 82 -10.27 -2.94 -1.21
N PHE A 83 -10.24 -3.21 0.09
CA PHE A 83 -10.13 -4.58 0.64
C PHE A 83 -11.47 -5.22 1.03
N VAL A 84 -12.53 -4.41 1.25
CA VAL A 84 -13.89 -4.86 1.62
C VAL A 84 -14.84 -4.70 0.44
#